data_AF-A0A9P7RT69-F1
#
_entry.id   AF-A0A9P7RT69-F1
#
_cell.length_a   1.000
_cell.length_b   1.000
_cell.length_c   1.000
_cell.angle_alpha   90.00
_cell.angle_beta   90.00
_cell.angle_gamma   90.00
#
_symmetry.space_group_name_H-M   'P 1'
#
loop_
_entity.id
_entity.type
_entity.pdbx_description
1 polymer ?
#
loop_
_entity_poly.entity_id
_entity_poly.type
_entity_poly.pdbx_seq_one_letter_code
_entity_poly.pdbx_strand_id
1 'polypeptide(L)'
;MLHYTRIAAYLSLVGPSVILAATISSTPAQTILGIGGSGAWWPHDLFRFPEATRQNLSNLLFSQDGMGLSSYRWNVGAGGVGVSNPVRAPETFYLGPGNYNWSADPQGVYFLTEASKRGVTDLTMFANSAPAPLTSGKTSCGSNFVTGSGDAYGTFLADVVEHFRNAGPNIRFISPINEPDSDFGPVPCGQEGMKVVSTQRAEVVNGLWNALNRKGLATTVGILADESNNLGSASSEYKNWLPQVIDKVAALVHHTYDFPSDASYTSYISSTKATFPNKQTWMSEICCSLGNADGSGRGWSQGYDPTIKNALMFSGLIFQSFIVAGEPHYDFWTLVSNGLGCSPLNNAACVNNPNSNGWNDGLIYYDGAYATNRNFQLCMFRAVFHCLHQLLSVQTLQNVSGLISTLVTSSNPEANDMLSPELARPIT
;
A
#
# COMPACT_ATOMS: atom_id res chain seq x y z
N MET A 1 -11.52 -8.56 -16.37
CA MET A 1 -10.53 -7.91 -17.27
C MET A 1 -11.19 -6.64 -17.79
N LEU A 2 -10.85 -5.48 -17.20
CA LEU A 2 -11.43 -4.18 -17.56
C LEU A 2 -10.44 -3.45 -18.47
N HIS A 3 -10.90 -3.02 -19.65
CA HIS A 3 -10.12 -2.28 -20.62
C HIS A 3 -10.33 -0.79 -20.38
N TYR A 4 -9.26 -0.05 -20.12
CA TYR A 4 -9.32 1.37 -19.79
C TYR A 4 -8.77 2.23 -20.93
N THR A 5 -9.44 3.35 -21.23
CA THR A 5 -9.14 4.26 -22.34
C THR A 5 -8.25 5.42 -21.90
N ARG A 6 -7.30 5.83 -22.77
CA ARG A 6 -6.35 6.92 -22.49
C ARG A 6 -7.00 8.27 -22.79
N ILE A 7 -6.82 9.27 -21.92
CA ILE A 7 -7.19 10.66 -22.23
C ILE A 7 -5.94 11.34 -22.77
N ALA A 8 -5.98 11.77 -24.04
CA ALA A 8 -5.02 12.71 -24.58
C ALA A 8 -5.60 14.11 -24.43
N ALA A 9 -5.13 14.90 -23.46
CA ALA A 9 -5.45 16.31 -23.39
C ALA A 9 -4.48 17.08 -24.29
N TYR A 10 -4.97 17.61 -25.42
CA TYR A 10 -4.25 18.61 -26.18
C TYR A 10 -4.39 19.96 -25.45
N LEU A 11 -3.35 20.37 -24.71
CA LEU A 11 -3.28 21.71 -24.11
C LEU A 11 -2.77 22.73 -25.14
N SER A 12 -3.67 23.50 -25.73
CA SER A 12 -3.32 24.77 -26.35
C SER A 12 -3.23 25.85 -25.26
N LEU A 13 -2.02 26.26 -24.91
CA LEU A 13 -1.74 27.27 -23.87
C LEU A 13 -2.06 28.69 -24.37
N VAL A 14 -3.22 29.24 -23.96
CA VAL A 14 -3.48 30.69 -23.97
C VAL A 14 -4.38 31.06 -22.78
N GLY A 15 -3.84 31.76 -21.76
CA GLY A 15 -4.62 32.43 -20.71
C GLY A 15 -5.20 31.55 -19.59
N PRO A 16 -5.80 32.17 -18.53
CA PRO A 16 -6.30 31.48 -17.34
C PRO A 16 -7.35 30.45 -17.76
N SER A 17 -6.99 29.19 -17.57
CA SER A 17 -7.47 28.10 -18.42
C SER A 17 -8.86 27.63 -18.00
N VAL A 18 -9.88 28.03 -18.77
CA VAL A 18 -11.17 27.33 -18.79
C VAL A 18 -11.02 26.12 -19.70
N ILE A 19 -11.09 24.90 -19.14
CA ILE A 19 -11.16 23.67 -19.95
C ILE A 19 -12.51 23.71 -20.69
N LEU A 20 -12.47 24.01 -21.99
CA LEU A 20 -13.67 24.16 -22.82
C LEU A 20 -14.23 22.82 -23.33
N ALA A 21 -13.41 21.76 -23.40
CA ALA A 21 -13.83 20.41 -23.76
C ALA A 21 -12.78 19.35 -23.37
N ALA A 22 -13.23 18.13 -23.08
CA ALA A 22 -12.41 16.92 -22.97
C ALA A 22 -12.75 15.97 -24.11
N THR A 23 -11.75 15.31 -24.70
CA THR A 23 -11.98 14.27 -25.72
C THR A 23 -11.57 12.92 -25.16
N ILE A 24 -12.43 11.93 -25.37
CA ILE A 24 -12.17 10.53 -25.01
C ILE A 24 -11.51 9.90 -26.23
N SER A 25 -10.27 9.42 -26.08
CA SER A 25 -9.63 8.62 -27.12
C SER A 25 -10.32 7.26 -27.17
N SER A 26 -10.47 6.67 -28.35
CA SER A 26 -10.84 5.26 -28.50
C SER A 26 -9.64 4.31 -28.34
N THR A 27 -8.43 4.84 -28.21
CA THR A 27 -7.21 4.04 -28.03
C THR A 27 -7.07 3.59 -26.58
N PRO A 28 -6.97 2.27 -26.32
CA PRO A 28 -6.73 1.75 -24.98
C PRO A 28 -5.43 2.26 -24.36
N ALA A 29 -5.47 2.51 -23.06
CA ALA A 29 -4.33 2.81 -22.20
C ALA A 29 -3.70 1.52 -21.64
N GLN A 30 -3.05 1.61 -20.48
CA GLN A 30 -2.68 0.44 -19.70
C GLN A 30 -3.92 -0.22 -19.06
N THR A 31 -3.79 -1.50 -18.73
CA THR A 31 -4.74 -2.18 -17.85
C THR A 31 -4.40 -1.85 -16.41
N ILE A 32 -5.38 -1.38 -15.63
CA ILE A 32 -5.24 -1.24 -14.17
C ILE A 32 -5.41 -2.63 -13.55
N LEU A 33 -4.43 -3.03 -12.75
CA LEU A 33 -4.36 -4.30 -12.06
C LEU A 33 -4.88 -4.17 -10.61
N GLY A 34 -4.35 -3.19 -9.86
CA GLY A 34 -4.61 -3.08 -8.43
C GLY A 34 -4.71 -1.66 -7.92
N ILE A 35 -5.70 -1.40 -7.06
CA ILE A 35 -5.67 -0.31 -6.09
C ILE A 35 -5.90 -0.93 -4.72
N GLY A 36 -5.02 -0.63 -3.77
CA GLY A 36 -5.04 -1.27 -2.47
C GLY A 36 -4.14 -0.62 -1.44
N GLY A 37 -3.67 -1.42 -0.51
CA GLY A 37 -2.73 -1.01 0.51
C GLY A 37 -2.41 -2.12 1.50
N SER A 38 -1.61 -1.78 2.48
CA SER A 38 -1.04 -2.69 3.46
C SER A 38 -1.92 -2.94 4.68
N GLY A 39 -1.90 -4.21 5.08
CA GLY A 39 -2.32 -4.77 6.36
C GLY A 39 -1.29 -4.64 7.46
N ALA A 40 -0.25 -3.80 7.32
CA ALA A 40 0.76 -3.62 8.34
C ALA A 40 0.15 -3.06 9.64
N TRP A 41 0.44 -3.73 10.76
CA TRP A 41 0.33 -3.22 12.12
C TRP A 41 -1.08 -3.03 12.67
N TRP A 42 -1.96 -2.33 11.96
CA TRP A 42 -3.33 -2.06 12.40
C TRP A 42 -4.16 -3.33 12.71
N PRO A 43 -3.95 -4.51 12.09
CA PRO A 43 -4.65 -5.71 12.50
C PRO A 43 -4.49 -6.04 13.99
N HIS A 44 -3.32 -5.76 14.59
CA HIS A 44 -3.05 -6.01 16.01
C HIS A 44 -4.12 -5.40 16.92
N ASP A 45 -4.53 -4.17 16.62
CA ASP A 45 -5.51 -3.44 17.40
C ASP A 45 -6.93 -3.81 16.98
N LEU A 46 -7.22 -3.80 15.68
CA LEU A 46 -8.57 -4.03 15.16
C LEU A 46 -9.06 -5.45 15.43
N PHE A 47 -8.17 -6.43 15.58
CA PHE A 47 -8.55 -7.79 15.99
C PHE A 47 -9.12 -7.86 17.42
N ARG A 48 -8.98 -6.80 18.24
CA ARG A 48 -9.58 -6.70 19.58
C ARG A 48 -10.94 -6.01 19.58
N PHE A 49 -11.36 -5.47 18.44
CA PHE A 49 -12.66 -4.80 18.29
C PHE A 49 -13.78 -5.86 18.21
N PRO A 50 -15.04 -5.50 18.50
CA PRO A 50 -16.17 -6.40 18.31
C PRO A 50 -16.21 -6.98 16.88
N GLU A 51 -16.63 -8.24 16.74
CA GLU A 51 -16.67 -8.93 15.44
C GLU A 51 -17.47 -8.14 14.39
N ALA A 52 -18.61 -7.57 14.79
CA ALA A 52 -19.41 -6.73 13.90
C ALA A 52 -18.62 -5.54 13.33
N THR A 53 -17.78 -4.90 14.13
CA THR A 53 -16.91 -3.81 13.69
C THR A 53 -15.80 -4.31 12.76
N ARG A 54 -15.22 -5.48 13.03
CA ARG A 54 -14.22 -6.10 12.15
C ARG A 54 -14.82 -6.47 10.79
N GLN A 55 -16.02 -7.05 10.78
CA GLN A 55 -16.77 -7.38 9.56
C GLN A 55 -17.15 -6.12 8.78
N ASN A 56 -17.60 -5.07 9.47
CA ASN A 56 -17.87 -3.77 8.84
C ASN A 56 -16.60 -3.18 8.20
N LEU A 57 -15.47 -3.18 8.91
CA LEU A 57 -14.19 -2.74 8.36
C LEU A 57 -13.82 -3.54 7.10
N SER A 58 -13.91 -4.87 7.14
CA SER A 58 -13.63 -5.72 5.99
C SER A 58 -14.57 -5.42 4.81
N ASN A 59 -15.84 -5.11 5.06
CA ASN A 59 -16.77 -4.67 4.01
C ASN A 59 -16.36 -3.31 3.42
N LEU A 60 -16.07 -2.33 4.28
CA LEU A 60 -15.65 -0.99 3.85
C LEU A 60 -14.38 -1.04 2.99
N LEU A 61 -13.42 -1.90 3.32
CA LEU A 61 -12.17 -2.05 2.56
C LEU A 61 -12.39 -2.82 1.25
N PHE A 62 -13.01 -4.00 1.31
CA PHE A 62 -12.88 -4.99 0.22
C PHE A 62 -14.16 -5.27 -0.56
N SER A 63 -15.34 -4.97 0.00
CA SER A 63 -16.59 -5.22 -0.72
C SER A 63 -16.85 -4.14 -1.78
N GLN A 64 -17.61 -4.48 -2.82
CA GLN A 64 -17.99 -3.53 -3.88
C GLN A 64 -18.91 -2.40 -3.37
N ASP A 65 -19.65 -2.63 -2.29
CA ASP A 65 -20.44 -1.59 -1.61
C ASP A 65 -19.56 -0.64 -0.78
N GLY A 66 -18.30 -1.03 -0.52
CA GLY A 66 -17.28 -0.20 0.11
C GLY A 66 -16.33 0.43 -0.92
N MET A 67 -15.03 0.40 -0.62
CA MET A 67 -13.99 0.86 -1.55
C MET A 67 -13.72 -0.15 -2.67
N GLY A 68 -14.07 -1.42 -2.50
CA GLY A 68 -13.83 -2.45 -3.51
C GLY A 68 -12.35 -2.61 -3.86
N LEU A 69 -11.44 -2.43 -2.89
CA LEU A 69 -10.00 -2.54 -3.13
C LEU A 69 -9.66 -3.89 -3.78
N SER A 70 -8.93 -3.84 -4.88
CA SER A 70 -8.55 -5.04 -5.64
C SER A 70 -7.18 -5.58 -5.25
N SER A 71 -6.41 -4.81 -4.46
CA SER A 71 -5.13 -5.21 -3.88
C SER A 71 -5.17 -5.16 -2.34
N TYR A 72 -4.53 -6.13 -1.69
CA TYR A 72 -4.26 -6.12 -0.25
C TYR A 72 -2.91 -6.77 0.03
N ARG A 73 -2.03 -6.02 0.71
CA ARG A 73 -0.69 -6.49 1.09
C ARG A 73 -0.71 -6.95 2.55
N TRP A 74 -0.69 -8.26 2.80
CA TRP A 74 -0.59 -8.84 4.14
C TRP A 74 0.87 -8.90 4.61
N ASN A 75 1.15 -8.31 5.78
CA ASN A 75 2.48 -8.33 6.39
C ASN A 75 2.72 -9.68 7.10
N VAL A 76 3.60 -10.52 6.55
CA VAL A 76 4.10 -11.69 7.29
C VAL A 76 5.14 -11.25 8.32
N GLY A 77 4.93 -11.60 9.59
CA GLY A 77 5.78 -11.11 10.67
C GLY A 77 7.11 -11.84 10.84
N ALA A 78 8.14 -11.09 11.26
CA ALA A 78 9.45 -11.60 11.63
C ALA A 78 9.61 -11.85 13.15
N GLY A 79 8.55 -11.60 13.93
CA GLY A 79 8.49 -11.90 15.36
C GLY A 79 8.98 -10.76 16.27
N GLY A 80 9.28 -9.58 15.70
CA GLY A 80 9.49 -8.36 16.47
C GLY A 80 10.69 -8.30 17.40
N VAL A 81 11.66 -9.22 17.30
CA VAL A 81 12.81 -9.25 18.21
C VAL A 81 13.63 -7.97 18.08
N GLY A 82 13.70 -7.17 19.14
CA GLY A 82 14.38 -5.86 19.14
C GLY A 82 13.49 -4.68 18.74
N VAL A 83 12.22 -4.89 18.42
CA VAL A 83 11.27 -3.81 18.15
C VAL A 83 10.59 -3.36 19.44
N SER A 84 10.64 -2.06 19.73
CA SER A 84 10.04 -1.48 20.95
C SER A 84 8.53 -1.32 20.87
N ASN A 85 7.98 -1.14 19.66
CA ASN A 85 6.56 -0.95 19.45
C ASN A 85 5.86 -2.29 19.16
N PRO A 86 5.06 -2.85 20.09
CA PRO A 86 4.41 -4.15 19.91
C PRO A 86 3.42 -4.18 18.74
N VAL A 87 2.81 -3.04 18.39
CA VAL A 87 1.88 -2.95 17.25
C VAL A 87 2.62 -3.13 15.92
N ARG A 88 3.93 -2.80 15.89
CA ARG A 88 4.80 -2.92 14.71
C ARG A 88 5.70 -4.16 14.76
N ALA A 89 5.32 -5.15 15.55
CA ALA A 89 6.05 -6.37 15.84
C ALA A 89 5.14 -7.60 15.64
N PRO A 90 4.62 -7.84 14.42
CA PRO A 90 3.75 -8.99 14.15
C PRO A 90 4.47 -10.31 14.49
N GLU A 91 3.71 -11.27 15.02
CA GLU A 91 4.23 -12.59 15.37
C GLU A 91 4.74 -13.31 14.12
N THR A 92 5.73 -14.18 14.28
CA THR A 92 6.23 -15.02 13.18
C THR A 92 5.71 -16.43 13.29
N PHE A 93 5.37 -17.02 12.14
CA PHE A 93 5.10 -18.45 12.03
C PHE A 93 6.37 -19.30 12.23
N TYR A 94 7.55 -18.74 11.95
CA TYR A 94 8.81 -19.48 11.90
C TYR A 94 9.36 -19.77 13.31
N LEU A 95 9.43 -21.06 13.67
CA LEU A 95 10.14 -21.52 14.87
C LEU A 95 11.53 -22.10 14.51
N GLY A 96 11.67 -22.61 13.30
CA GLY A 96 12.90 -23.21 12.77
C GLY A 96 12.67 -23.88 11.41
N PRO A 97 13.70 -24.46 10.78
CA PRO A 97 13.55 -25.13 9.49
C PRO A 97 12.49 -26.25 9.56
N GLY A 98 11.42 -26.12 8.79
CA GLY A 98 10.29 -27.07 8.76
C GLY A 98 9.44 -27.12 10.03
N ASN A 99 9.65 -26.21 10.99
CA ASN A 99 8.89 -26.13 12.23
C ASN A 99 8.19 -24.77 12.35
N TYR A 100 6.87 -24.80 12.40
CA TYR A 100 6.03 -23.61 12.31
C TYR A 100 4.95 -23.58 13.39
N ASN A 101 4.70 -22.38 13.93
CA ASN A 101 3.49 -22.08 14.70
C ASN A 101 2.43 -21.47 13.75
N TRP A 102 1.60 -22.31 13.14
CA TRP A 102 0.54 -21.86 12.22
C TRP A 102 -0.59 -21.06 12.91
N SER A 103 -0.60 -21.00 14.24
CA SER A 103 -1.54 -20.18 15.01
C SER A 103 -0.99 -18.79 15.35
N ALA A 104 0.25 -18.47 14.96
CA ALA A 104 0.82 -17.13 15.11
C ALA A 104 0.05 -16.10 14.26
N ASP A 105 0.08 -14.84 14.69
CA ASP A 105 -0.52 -13.69 13.98
C ASP A 105 -2.00 -13.89 13.56
N PRO A 106 -2.89 -14.33 14.47
CA PRO A 106 -4.31 -14.54 14.15
C PRO A 106 -4.97 -13.25 13.63
N GLN A 107 -4.47 -12.08 14.05
CA GLN A 107 -4.92 -10.78 13.57
C GLN A 107 -4.66 -10.56 12.07
N GLY A 108 -3.44 -10.81 11.58
CA GLY A 108 -3.11 -10.62 10.17
C GLY A 108 -3.81 -11.65 9.31
N VAL A 109 -3.84 -12.91 9.77
CA VAL A 109 -4.54 -14.02 9.11
C VAL A 109 -6.05 -13.76 8.98
N TYR A 110 -6.68 -13.14 10.00
CA TYR A 110 -8.09 -12.74 9.92
C TYR A 110 -8.33 -11.81 8.73
N PHE A 111 -7.60 -10.70 8.62
CA PHE A 111 -7.84 -9.73 7.54
C PHE A 111 -7.39 -10.23 6.16
N LEU A 112 -6.35 -11.08 6.08
CA LEU A 112 -6.01 -11.82 4.85
C LEU A 112 -7.21 -12.68 4.38
N THR A 113 -7.81 -13.42 5.32
CA THR A 113 -8.95 -14.29 5.03
C THR A 113 -10.17 -13.48 4.61
N GLU A 114 -10.46 -12.38 5.30
CA GLU A 114 -11.60 -11.52 4.97
C GLU A 114 -11.44 -10.79 3.62
N ALA A 115 -10.22 -10.41 3.25
CA ALA A 115 -9.89 -9.89 1.92
C ALA A 115 -10.14 -10.96 0.84
N SER A 116 -9.62 -12.18 1.04
CA SER A 116 -9.82 -13.28 0.09
C SER A 116 -11.30 -13.66 -0.08
N LYS A 117 -12.08 -13.71 1.02
CA LYS A 117 -13.52 -14.01 0.97
C LYS A 117 -14.33 -12.98 0.18
N ARG A 118 -13.88 -11.72 0.17
CA ARG A 118 -14.52 -10.61 -0.56
C ARG A 118 -14.00 -10.46 -2.00
N GLY A 119 -13.13 -11.36 -2.44
CA GLY A 119 -12.70 -11.44 -3.83
C GLY A 119 -11.60 -10.46 -4.21
N VAL A 120 -10.82 -9.96 -3.24
CA VAL A 120 -9.60 -9.20 -3.53
C VAL A 120 -8.70 -10.04 -4.43
N THR A 121 -8.39 -9.53 -5.62
CA THR A 121 -7.72 -10.31 -6.66
C THR A 121 -6.22 -10.37 -6.46
N ASP A 122 -5.61 -9.26 -6.03
CA ASP A 122 -4.17 -9.12 -5.88
C ASP A 122 -3.79 -9.17 -4.39
N LEU A 123 -3.79 -10.39 -3.86
CA LEU A 123 -3.31 -10.66 -2.50
C LEU A 123 -1.80 -10.86 -2.51
N THR A 124 -1.08 -9.96 -1.84
CA THR A 124 0.37 -9.97 -1.72
C THR A 124 0.77 -10.30 -0.29
N MET A 125 1.63 -11.27 -0.07
CA MET A 125 2.34 -11.44 1.20
C MET A 125 3.65 -10.64 1.13
N PHE A 126 3.89 -9.72 2.06
CA PHE A 126 5.15 -8.97 2.10
C PHE A 126 5.83 -9.05 3.48
N ALA A 127 7.16 -8.97 3.48
CA ALA A 127 7.98 -9.07 4.68
C ALA A 127 8.84 -7.81 4.87
N ASN A 128 8.78 -7.21 6.07
CA ASN A 128 9.69 -6.14 6.45
C ASN A 128 11.08 -6.65 6.85
N SER A 129 11.14 -7.92 7.29
CA SER A 129 12.36 -8.55 7.78
C SER A 129 12.24 -10.08 7.68
N ALA A 130 13.37 -10.78 7.67
CA ALA A 130 13.38 -12.22 7.91
C ALA A 130 13.22 -12.50 9.41
N PRO A 131 12.68 -13.67 9.82
CA PRO A 131 12.66 -14.08 11.22
C PRO A 131 14.04 -13.95 11.86
N ALA A 132 14.12 -13.47 13.10
CA ALA A 132 15.38 -13.13 13.77
C ALA A 132 16.50 -14.20 13.65
N PRO A 133 16.24 -15.53 13.76
CA PRO A 133 17.28 -16.54 13.56
C PRO A 133 17.96 -16.50 12.18
N LEU A 134 17.31 -15.95 11.16
CA LEU A 134 17.79 -15.83 9.78
C LEU A 134 18.46 -14.48 9.46
N THR A 135 18.52 -13.54 10.41
CA THR A 135 19.22 -12.27 10.24
C THR A 135 20.60 -12.28 10.91
N SER A 136 21.46 -11.32 10.54
CA SER A 136 22.85 -11.24 11.05
C SER A 136 22.91 -10.88 12.54
N GLY A 137 22.09 -9.92 12.95
CA GLY A 137 22.00 -9.41 14.32
C GLY A 137 21.13 -10.24 15.27
N LYS A 138 20.48 -11.29 14.77
CA LYS A 138 19.50 -12.09 15.53
C LYS A 138 18.36 -11.24 16.10
N THR A 139 17.99 -10.21 15.36
CA THR A 139 16.88 -9.28 15.62
C THR A 139 16.05 -9.12 14.36
N SER A 140 14.78 -8.75 14.52
CA SER A 140 13.84 -8.48 13.42
C SER A 140 13.95 -7.04 12.89
N CYS A 141 14.81 -6.22 13.49
CA CYS A 141 15.10 -4.84 13.11
C CYS A 141 16.58 -4.50 13.41
N GLY A 142 17.11 -3.41 12.84
CA GLY A 142 18.51 -3.00 13.02
C GLY A 142 19.50 -4.09 12.60
N SER A 143 19.10 -4.95 11.66
CA SER A 143 19.78 -6.17 11.27
C SER A 143 19.91 -6.26 9.75
N ASN A 144 20.80 -7.13 9.28
CA ASN A 144 21.10 -7.31 7.87
C ASN A 144 20.76 -8.74 7.42
N PHE A 145 20.51 -8.90 6.14
CA PHE A 145 20.42 -10.21 5.50
C PHE A 145 21.77 -10.93 5.55
N VAL A 146 21.73 -12.25 5.75
CA VAL A 146 22.91 -13.12 5.83
C VAL A 146 23.18 -13.72 4.45
N THR A 147 24.30 -13.37 3.83
CA THR A 147 24.74 -14.00 2.57
C THR A 147 24.85 -15.52 2.71
N GLY A 148 24.35 -16.25 1.72
CA GLY A 148 24.24 -17.71 1.72
C GLY A 148 22.97 -18.25 2.39
N SER A 149 22.09 -17.41 2.93
CA SER A 149 20.84 -17.83 3.60
C SER A 149 19.60 -17.73 2.71
N GLY A 150 19.73 -17.32 1.44
CA GLY A 150 18.61 -17.11 0.52
C GLY A 150 17.67 -18.31 0.40
N ASP A 151 18.19 -19.53 0.35
CA ASP A 151 17.35 -20.74 0.30
C ASP A 151 16.54 -20.95 1.58
N ALA A 152 17.10 -20.66 2.76
CA ALA A 152 16.41 -20.80 4.03
C ALA A 152 15.30 -19.74 4.16
N TYR A 153 15.61 -18.48 3.84
CA TYR A 153 14.62 -17.40 3.87
C TYR A 153 13.52 -17.59 2.82
N GLY A 154 13.90 -17.95 1.58
CA GLY A 154 12.96 -18.26 0.52
C GLY A 154 12.05 -19.45 0.84
N THR A 155 12.57 -20.47 1.52
CA THR A 155 11.76 -21.61 1.99
C THR A 155 10.74 -21.19 3.03
N PHE A 156 11.11 -20.34 4.00
CA PHE A 156 10.16 -19.77 4.96
C PHE A 156 8.98 -19.08 4.26
N LEU A 157 9.26 -18.14 3.35
CA LEU A 157 8.22 -17.40 2.66
C LEU A 157 7.33 -18.33 1.80
N ALA A 158 7.94 -19.29 1.10
CA ALA A 158 7.19 -20.23 0.26
C ALA A 158 6.34 -21.22 1.09
N ASP A 159 6.82 -21.65 2.26
CA ASP A 159 6.06 -22.50 3.19
C ASP A 159 4.80 -21.77 3.72
N VAL A 160 4.95 -20.50 4.10
CA VAL A 160 3.82 -19.68 4.56
C VAL A 160 2.77 -19.50 3.47
N VAL A 161 3.18 -19.16 2.24
CA VAL A 161 2.24 -19.03 1.12
C VAL A 161 1.55 -20.35 0.79
N GLU A 162 2.28 -21.46 0.74
CA GLU A 162 1.69 -22.77 0.48
C GLU A 162 0.64 -23.12 1.55
N HIS A 163 0.96 -22.92 2.83
CA HIS A 163 0.05 -23.18 3.93
C HIS A 163 -1.27 -22.42 3.77
N PHE A 164 -1.20 -21.09 3.58
CA PHE A 164 -2.41 -20.28 3.51
C PHE A 164 -3.18 -20.44 2.20
N ARG A 165 -2.51 -20.72 1.08
CA ARG A 165 -3.23 -21.09 -0.15
C ARG A 165 -4.01 -22.38 0.00
N ASN A 166 -3.45 -23.38 0.70
CA ASN A 166 -4.17 -24.62 1.01
C ASN A 166 -5.31 -24.42 2.02
N ALA A 167 -5.22 -23.40 2.89
CA ALA A 167 -6.26 -23.06 3.86
C ALA A 167 -7.39 -22.18 3.27
N GLY A 168 -7.23 -21.61 2.08
CA GLY A 168 -8.26 -20.85 1.37
C GLY A 168 -7.79 -19.53 0.75
N PRO A 169 -7.05 -18.66 1.48
CA PRO A 169 -6.55 -17.40 0.92
C PRO A 169 -5.78 -17.53 -0.40
N ASN A 170 -6.22 -16.85 -1.46
CA ASN A 170 -5.58 -16.91 -2.77
C ASN A 170 -4.40 -15.92 -2.91
N ILE A 171 -3.32 -16.12 -2.14
CA ILE A 171 -2.11 -15.30 -2.25
C ILE A 171 -1.48 -15.48 -3.63
N ARG A 172 -1.31 -14.38 -4.38
CA ARG A 172 -0.80 -14.37 -5.75
C ARG A 172 0.61 -13.83 -5.86
N PHE A 173 1.05 -13.05 -4.88
CA PHE A 173 2.34 -12.38 -4.91
C PHE A 173 3.08 -12.51 -3.59
N ILE A 174 4.41 -12.52 -3.66
CA ILE A 174 5.31 -12.41 -2.52
C ILE A 174 6.26 -11.25 -2.76
N SER A 175 6.35 -10.33 -1.80
CA SER A 175 7.39 -9.31 -1.74
C SER A 175 8.35 -9.61 -0.58
N PRO A 176 9.56 -10.14 -0.86
CA PRO A 176 10.42 -10.70 0.18
C PRO A 176 11.28 -9.66 0.91
N ILE A 177 11.30 -8.42 0.46
CA ILE A 177 12.17 -7.36 0.97
C ILE A 177 11.35 -6.08 1.02
N ASN A 178 11.52 -5.24 2.04
CA ASN A 178 10.92 -3.90 2.10
C ASN A 178 12.02 -2.87 2.35
N GLU A 179 12.04 -1.78 1.58
CA GLU A 179 13.03 -0.70 1.69
C GLU A 179 14.47 -1.22 1.93
N PRO A 180 15.04 -1.99 0.98
CA PRO A 180 16.26 -2.79 1.17
C PRO A 180 17.48 -2.05 1.73
N ASP A 181 17.53 -0.72 1.65
CA ASP A 181 18.64 0.10 2.12
C ASP A 181 18.60 0.42 3.61
N SER A 182 17.45 0.19 4.25
CA SER A 182 17.17 0.49 5.66
C SER A 182 17.04 -0.78 6.49
N ASP A 183 17.55 -0.73 7.72
CA ASP A 183 17.27 -1.72 8.76
C ASP A 183 16.37 -1.17 9.88
N PHE A 184 16.02 0.12 9.81
CA PHE A 184 15.27 0.87 10.84
C PHE A 184 15.90 0.85 12.25
N GLY A 185 17.22 0.62 12.34
CA GLY A 185 17.97 0.69 13.59
C GLY A 185 18.20 2.12 14.11
N PRO A 186 18.86 2.26 15.28
CA PRO A 186 19.42 1.19 16.12
C PRO A 186 18.35 0.45 16.96
N VAL A 187 18.75 -0.68 17.55
CA VAL A 187 17.91 -1.46 18.49
C VAL A 187 17.91 -0.77 19.88
N PRO A 188 16.75 -0.60 20.55
CA PRO A 188 15.44 -1.02 20.10
C PRO A 188 14.86 -0.12 19.01
N CYS A 189 14.36 -0.74 17.94
CA CYS A 189 13.84 -0.03 16.77
C CYS A 189 12.38 0.37 16.95
N GLY A 190 11.91 1.27 16.09
CA GLY A 190 10.48 1.61 16.01
C GLY A 190 9.63 0.56 15.27
N GLN A 191 10.24 -0.23 14.37
CA GLN A 191 9.56 -1.22 13.52
C GLN A 191 10.52 -2.33 13.06
N GLU A 192 9.97 -3.41 12.50
CA GLU A 192 10.75 -4.44 11.81
C GLU A 192 11.47 -3.89 10.56
N GLY A 193 12.62 -4.47 10.25
CA GLY A 193 13.51 -4.04 9.16
C GLY A 193 14.67 -4.99 8.94
N MET A 194 15.00 -5.25 7.68
CA MET A 194 16.21 -5.98 7.32
C MET A 194 16.87 -5.34 6.11
N LYS A 195 18.08 -4.83 6.30
CA LYS A 195 18.87 -4.32 5.19
C LYS A 195 19.31 -5.47 4.27
N VAL A 196 19.07 -5.31 2.97
CA VAL A 196 19.47 -6.21 1.89
C VAL A 196 20.18 -5.39 0.82
N VAL A 197 21.51 -5.33 0.90
CA VAL A 197 22.28 -4.55 -0.08
C VAL A 197 22.12 -5.12 -1.49
N SER A 198 22.29 -4.29 -2.51
CA SER A 198 22.05 -4.68 -3.91
C SER A 198 22.76 -5.97 -4.36
N THR A 199 23.96 -6.26 -3.85
CA THR A 199 24.69 -7.51 -4.15
C THR A 199 24.07 -8.78 -3.57
N GLN A 200 23.15 -8.66 -2.61
CA GLN A 200 22.46 -9.78 -1.96
C GLN A 200 21.05 -10.02 -2.53
N ARG A 201 20.43 -9.04 -3.18
CA ARG A 201 19.01 -9.10 -3.61
C ARG A 201 18.74 -10.24 -4.60
N ALA A 202 19.68 -10.51 -5.51
CA ALA A 202 19.58 -11.65 -6.42
C ALA A 202 19.57 -13.01 -5.68
N GLU A 203 20.28 -13.11 -4.56
CA GLU A 203 20.28 -14.32 -3.72
C GLU A 203 18.89 -14.57 -3.09
N VAL A 204 18.27 -13.50 -2.56
CA VAL A 204 16.91 -13.56 -1.99
C VAL A 204 15.89 -14.04 -3.04
N VAL A 205 15.91 -13.43 -4.24
CA VAL A 205 14.99 -13.81 -5.32
C VAL A 205 15.24 -15.24 -5.79
N ASN A 206 16.50 -15.66 -5.95
CA ASN A 206 16.83 -17.03 -6.34
C ASN A 206 16.35 -18.05 -5.30
N GLY A 207 16.61 -17.80 -4.02
CA GLY A 207 16.18 -18.68 -2.94
C GLY A 207 14.67 -18.85 -2.87
N LEU A 208 13.93 -17.75 -2.99
CA LEU A 208 12.47 -17.78 -3.05
C LEU A 208 11.94 -18.50 -4.29
N TRP A 209 12.48 -18.19 -5.47
CA TRP A 209 12.10 -18.87 -6.71
C TRP A 209 12.33 -20.38 -6.64
N ASN A 210 13.49 -20.80 -6.14
CA ASN A 210 13.83 -22.21 -5.98
C ASN A 210 12.85 -22.91 -5.03
N ALA A 211 12.48 -22.27 -3.92
CA ALA A 211 11.50 -22.79 -2.99
C ALA A 211 10.10 -22.91 -3.61
N LEU A 212 9.63 -21.88 -4.32
CA LEU A 212 8.36 -21.92 -5.06
C LEU A 212 8.37 -23.00 -6.15
N ASN A 213 9.48 -23.17 -6.86
CA ASN A 213 9.59 -24.18 -7.92
C ASN A 213 9.54 -25.61 -7.35
N ARG A 214 10.19 -25.87 -6.22
CA ARG A 214 10.10 -27.16 -5.50
C ARG A 214 8.67 -27.51 -5.08
N LYS A 215 7.84 -26.50 -4.83
CA LYS A 215 6.42 -26.64 -4.47
C LYS A 215 5.46 -26.59 -5.67
N GLY A 216 5.96 -26.41 -6.90
CA GLY A 216 5.13 -26.23 -8.10
C GLY A 216 4.34 -24.90 -8.13
N LEU A 217 4.76 -23.91 -7.34
CA LEU A 217 4.06 -22.63 -7.20
C LEU A 217 4.65 -21.49 -8.05
N ALA A 218 5.86 -21.66 -8.61
CA ALA A 218 6.60 -20.61 -9.31
C ALA A 218 5.87 -20.01 -10.55
N THR A 219 4.89 -20.71 -11.12
CA THR A 219 4.09 -20.22 -12.25
C THR A 219 2.79 -19.53 -11.83
N THR A 220 2.40 -19.64 -10.55
CA THR A 220 1.12 -19.10 -10.03
C THR A 220 1.30 -18.07 -8.92
N VAL A 221 2.48 -18.00 -8.31
CA VAL A 221 2.86 -17.00 -7.31
C VAL A 221 3.99 -16.15 -7.88
N GLY A 222 3.73 -14.86 -8.11
CA GLY A 222 4.72 -13.92 -8.61
C GLY A 222 5.61 -13.37 -7.50
N ILE A 223 6.90 -13.15 -7.80
CA ILE A 223 7.82 -12.44 -6.91
C ILE A 223 7.80 -10.96 -7.29
N LEU A 224 7.53 -10.09 -6.32
CA LEU A 224 7.65 -8.64 -6.45
C LEU A 224 9.00 -8.21 -5.88
N ALA A 225 9.70 -7.32 -6.58
CA ALA A 225 10.93 -6.69 -6.12
C ALA A 225 11.05 -5.32 -6.78
N ASP A 226 11.53 -4.26 -6.17
CA ASP A 226 12.52 -4.25 -5.09
C ASP A 226 12.02 -3.60 -3.79
N GLU A 227 10.87 -2.92 -3.84
CA GLU A 227 10.33 -2.12 -2.72
C GLU A 227 11.30 -1.02 -2.26
N SER A 228 12.08 -0.46 -3.20
CA SER A 228 12.96 0.67 -2.88
C SER A 228 12.13 1.88 -2.45
N ASN A 229 12.58 2.58 -1.41
CA ASN A 229 11.88 3.71 -0.79
C ASN A 229 11.63 4.91 -1.76
N ASN A 230 12.46 5.05 -2.80
CA ASN A 230 12.33 6.12 -3.78
C ASN A 230 12.83 5.70 -5.17
N LEU A 231 12.42 6.44 -6.20
CA LEU A 231 12.72 6.15 -7.60
C LEU A 231 14.23 6.26 -7.94
N GLY A 232 14.93 7.17 -7.26
CA GLY A 232 16.36 7.38 -7.44
C GLY A 232 17.18 6.17 -7.03
N SER A 233 16.96 5.66 -5.81
CA SER A 233 17.58 4.42 -5.31
C SER A 233 17.26 3.25 -6.24
N ALA A 234 15.97 3.03 -6.53
CA ALA A 234 15.50 1.95 -7.41
C ALA A 234 16.29 1.92 -8.73
N SER A 235 16.24 3.01 -9.49
CA SER A 235 16.88 3.10 -10.80
C SER A 235 18.40 2.94 -10.75
N SER A 236 19.05 3.45 -9.71
CA SER A 236 20.51 3.40 -9.58
C SER A 236 21.05 1.99 -9.33
N GLU A 237 20.26 1.13 -8.67
CA GLU A 237 20.70 -0.19 -8.21
C GLU A 237 20.24 -1.35 -9.09
N TYR A 238 19.13 -1.19 -9.81
CA TYR A 238 18.55 -2.22 -10.68
C TYR A 238 19.58 -2.91 -11.58
N LYS A 239 20.45 -2.13 -12.24
CA LYS A 239 21.48 -2.66 -13.16
C LYS A 239 22.49 -3.61 -12.49
N ASN A 240 22.66 -3.52 -11.17
CA ASN A 240 23.69 -4.27 -10.44
C ASN A 240 23.27 -5.73 -10.20
N TRP A 241 21.96 -6.00 -10.15
CA TRP A 241 21.47 -7.30 -9.65
C TRP A 241 20.27 -7.86 -10.40
N LEU A 242 19.34 -7.01 -10.89
CA LEU A 242 18.16 -7.51 -11.60
C LEU A 242 18.49 -8.35 -12.84
N PRO A 243 19.51 -8.05 -13.67
CA PRO A 243 19.84 -8.91 -14.81
C PRO A 243 20.09 -10.38 -14.47
N GLN A 244 20.43 -10.69 -13.22
CA GLN A 244 20.68 -12.06 -12.74
C GLN A 244 19.40 -12.86 -12.47
N VAL A 245 18.27 -12.18 -12.26
CA VAL A 245 17.02 -12.79 -11.76
C VAL A 245 15.75 -12.20 -12.38
N ILE A 246 15.86 -11.33 -13.38
CA ILE A 246 14.72 -10.63 -13.98
C ILE A 246 13.66 -11.59 -14.53
N ASP A 247 14.07 -12.76 -15.01
CA ASP A 247 13.18 -13.83 -15.47
C ASP A 247 12.27 -14.40 -14.37
N LYS A 248 12.67 -14.28 -13.10
CA LYS A 248 11.98 -14.79 -11.91
C LYS A 248 11.06 -13.77 -11.24
N VAL A 249 11.21 -12.49 -11.57
CA VAL A 249 10.44 -11.38 -10.99
C VAL A 249 9.18 -11.12 -11.82
N ALA A 250 8.01 -11.04 -11.18
CA ALA A 250 6.73 -10.80 -11.84
C ALA A 250 6.57 -9.31 -12.23
N ALA A 251 6.83 -8.40 -11.30
CA ALA A 251 6.78 -6.96 -11.51
C ALA A 251 7.86 -6.25 -10.68
N LEU A 252 8.30 -5.10 -11.17
CA LEU A 252 9.21 -4.22 -10.46
C LEU A 252 8.40 -3.28 -9.55
N VAL A 253 8.64 -3.27 -8.25
CA VAL A 253 7.84 -2.50 -7.31
C VAL A 253 8.70 -1.48 -6.56
N HIS A 254 8.14 -0.31 -6.27
CA HIS A 254 8.85 0.82 -5.68
C HIS A 254 7.89 1.73 -4.89
N HIS A 255 8.48 2.54 -4.01
CA HIS A 255 7.78 3.56 -3.24
C HIS A 255 8.08 4.95 -3.80
N THR A 256 7.25 5.93 -3.47
CA THR A 256 7.36 7.31 -3.97
C THR A 256 7.57 8.34 -2.88
N TYR A 257 8.28 7.98 -1.80
CA TYR A 257 8.55 8.88 -0.67
C TYR A 257 9.51 10.04 -1.00
N ASP A 258 10.08 10.07 -2.21
CA ASP A 258 10.77 11.23 -2.79
C ASP A 258 9.83 12.25 -3.47
N PHE A 259 8.52 11.98 -3.51
CA PHE A 259 7.48 12.84 -4.08
C PHE A 259 7.85 13.38 -5.48
N PRO A 260 8.16 12.49 -6.44
CA PRO A 260 8.83 12.86 -7.67
C PRO A 260 8.01 13.85 -8.49
N SER A 261 8.70 14.72 -9.26
CA SER A 261 8.03 15.50 -10.29
C SER A 261 7.50 14.60 -11.41
N ASP A 262 6.52 15.09 -12.18
CA ASP A 262 6.00 14.37 -13.36
C ASP A 262 7.11 13.94 -14.34
N ALA A 263 8.09 14.82 -14.55
CA ALA A 263 9.24 14.56 -15.41
C ALA A 263 10.14 13.46 -14.82
N SER A 264 10.44 13.51 -13.53
CA SER A 264 11.27 12.51 -12.84
C SER A 264 10.60 11.13 -12.86
N TYR A 265 9.31 11.08 -12.58
CA TYR A 265 8.55 9.83 -12.57
C TYR A 265 8.47 9.22 -13.98
N THR A 266 8.12 10.03 -14.99
CA THR A 266 8.08 9.56 -16.39
C THR A 266 9.46 9.07 -16.87
N SER A 267 10.54 9.73 -16.44
CA SER A 267 11.92 9.34 -16.74
C SER A 267 12.27 7.97 -16.10
N TYR A 268 11.88 7.76 -14.85
CA TYR A 268 12.03 6.47 -14.16
C TYR A 268 11.32 5.34 -14.92
N ILE A 269 10.07 5.54 -15.32
CA ILE A 269 9.31 4.52 -16.08
C ILE A 269 9.98 4.24 -17.42
N SER A 270 10.35 5.29 -18.15
CA SER A 270 10.94 5.16 -19.49
C SER A 270 12.30 4.46 -19.46
N SER A 271 13.15 4.80 -18.49
CA SER A 271 14.47 4.17 -18.32
C SER A 271 14.37 2.72 -17.86
N THR A 272 13.44 2.42 -16.94
CA THR A 272 13.18 1.05 -16.49
C THR A 272 12.66 0.20 -17.63
N LYS A 273 11.70 0.71 -18.44
CA LYS A 273 11.20 0.01 -19.63
C LYS A 273 12.27 -0.18 -20.70
N ALA A 274 13.17 0.78 -20.89
CA ALA A 274 14.27 0.62 -21.84
C ALA A 274 15.24 -0.48 -21.41
N THR A 275 15.44 -0.66 -20.10
CA THR A 275 16.36 -1.66 -19.54
C THR A 275 15.70 -3.04 -19.43
N PHE A 276 14.41 -3.09 -19.05
CA PHE A 276 13.63 -4.30 -18.80
C PHE A 276 12.29 -4.24 -19.54
N PRO A 277 12.26 -4.36 -20.88
CA PRO A 277 11.09 -4.05 -21.71
C PRO A 277 9.86 -4.93 -21.44
N ASN A 278 10.04 -6.11 -20.83
CA ASN A 278 8.98 -7.06 -20.53
C ASN A 278 8.51 -6.98 -19.07
N LYS A 279 8.93 -5.98 -18.31
CA LYS A 279 8.55 -5.82 -16.90
C LYS A 279 7.73 -4.55 -16.71
N GLN A 280 6.66 -4.70 -15.95
CA GLN A 280 5.88 -3.59 -15.44
C GLN A 280 6.54 -3.04 -14.18
N THR A 281 6.33 -1.75 -13.93
CA THR A 281 6.61 -1.12 -12.64
C THR A 281 5.31 -0.83 -11.92
N TRP A 282 5.25 -1.06 -10.61
CA TRP A 282 4.09 -0.80 -9.76
C TRP A 282 4.48 0.15 -8.61
N MET A 283 3.60 1.10 -8.28
CA MET A 283 3.74 1.89 -7.06
C MET A 283 3.13 1.10 -5.91
N SER A 284 3.96 0.59 -5.01
CA SER A 284 3.55 -0.34 -3.96
C SER A 284 3.37 0.31 -2.59
N GLU A 285 3.84 1.53 -2.39
CA GLU A 285 3.74 2.21 -1.10
C GLU A 285 3.91 3.72 -1.17
N ILE A 286 3.02 4.42 -0.45
CA ILE A 286 3.20 5.82 -0.08
C ILE A 286 2.31 6.15 1.11
N CYS A 287 2.77 7.04 1.98
CA CYS A 287 1.95 7.64 3.03
C CYS A 287 2.57 8.91 3.62
N CYS A 288 1.93 9.38 4.68
CA CYS A 288 2.31 10.49 5.54
C CYS A 288 2.65 11.74 4.75
N SER A 289 1.68 12.20 3.96
CA SER A 289 1.83 13.44 3.25
C SER A 289 0.75 14.44 3.62
N LEU A 290 1.18 15.69 3.69
CA LEU A 290 0.35 16.87 3.70
C LEU A 290 0.74 17.73 2.52
N GLY A 291 -0.23 18.44 1.96
CA GLY A 291 0.01 19.40 0.89
C GLY A 291 -1.23 20.23 0.61
N ASN A 292 -1.16 21.04 -0.45
CA ASN A 292 -2.30 21.78 -0.97
C ASN A 292 -3.11 20.94 -1.96
N ALA A 293 -4.36 21.35 -2.18
CA ALA A 293 -5.28 20.64 -3.07
C ALA A 293 -4.77 20.51 -4.53
N ASP A 294 -3.89 21.42 -4.95
CA ASP A 294 -3.23 21.40 -6.26
C ASP A 294 -1.97 20.51 -6.31
N GLY A 295 -1.67 19.79 -5.22
CA GLY A 295 -0.48 18.95 -5.07
C GLY A 295 0.78 19.73 -4.69
N SER A 296 0.75 21.06 -4.61
CA SER A 296 1.90 21.85 -4.17
C SER A 296 2.18 21.64 -2.68
N GLY A 297 3.45 21.73 -2.29
CA GLY A 297 3.87 21.54 -0.90
C GLY A 297 3.72 20.11 -0.38
N ARG A 298 3.37 19.14 -1.23
CA ARG A 298 3.36 17.72 -0.86
C ARG A 298 4.77 17.27 -0.47
N GLY A 299 4.84 16.50 0.60
CA GLY A 299 6.08 15.94 1.12
C GLY A 299 5.80 15.09 2.34
N TRP A 300 6.81 14.38 2.82
CA TRP A 300 6.68 13.61 4.05
C TRP A 300 6.46 14.57 5.22
N SER A 301 5.36 14.40 5.94
CA SER A 301 4.97 15.29 7.04
C SER A 301 4.15 14.55 8.09
N GLN A 302 4.43 14.86 9.35
CA GLN A 302 3.48 14.60 10.43
C GLN A 302 2.28 15.54 10.29
N GLY A 303 1.11 15.03 10.66
CA GLY A 303 -0.15 15.75 10.74
C GLY A 303 -1.29 14.94 10.13
N TYR A 304 -2.48 15.18 10.65
CA TYR A 304 -3.73 14.61 10.19
C TYR A 304 -4.54 15.73 9.54
N ASP A 305 -4.97 15.54 8.29
CA ASP A 305 -5.87 16.47 7.61
C ASP A 305 -6.95 15.63 6.92
N PRO A 306 -8.15 15.49 7.52
CA PRO A 306 -9.24 14.71 6.98
C PRO A 306 -10.11 15.49 5.98
N THR A 307 -9.69 16.69 5.59
CA THR A 307 -10.49 17.56 4.74
C THR A 307 -10.30 17.24 3.26
N ILE A 308 -11.18 17.81 2.42
CA ILE A 308 -11.08 17.68 0.96
C ILE A 308 -9.73 18.20 0.41
N LYS A 309 -9.08 19.14 1.11
CA LYS A 309 -7.79 19.69 0.70
C LYS A 309 -6.74 18.58 0.54
N ASN A 310 -6.57 17.76 1.57
CA ASN A 310 -5.56 16.72 1.56
C ASN A 310 -6.01 15.49 0.75
N ALA A 311 -7.32 15.25 0.66
CA ALA A 311 -7.86 14.23 -0.23
C ALA A 311 -7.57 14.52 -1.72
N LEU A 312 -7.65 15.79 -2.15
CA LEU A 312 -7.28 16.22 -3.49
C LEU A 312 -5.77 16.06 -3.75
N MET A 313 -4.94 16.35 -2.74
CA MET A 313 -3.49 16.12 -2.82
C MET A 313 -3.16 14.64 -3.07
N PHE A 314 -3.73 13.72 -2.27
CA PHE A 314 -3.54 12.28 -2.47
C PHE A 314 -4.12 11.80 -3.81
N SER A 315 -5.28 12.33 -4.22
CA SER A 315 -5.83 12.05 -5.55
C SER A 315 -4.88 12.47 -6.67
N GLY A 316 -4.14 13.56 -6.48
CA GLY A 316 -3.07 14.00 -7.38
C GLY A 316 -1.90 13.00 -7.46
N LEU A 317 -1.52 12.33 -6.35
CA LEU A 317 -0.50 11.28 -6.36
C LEU A 317 -0.97 10.03 -7.14
N ILE A 318 -2.23 9.62 -6.95
CA ILE A 318 -2.83 8.52 -7.71
C ILE A 318 -2.89 8.87 -9.20
N PHE A 319 -3.35 10.08 -9.53
CA PHE A 319 -3.39 10.59 -10.89
C PHE A 319 -2.00 10.59 -11.52
N GLN A 320 -0.98 11.03 -10.78
CA GLN A 320 0.40 11.02 -11.26
C GLN A 320 0.87 9.59 -11.61
N SER A 321 0.65 8.61 -10.73
CA SER A 321 1.07 7.22 -10.99
C SER A 321 0.32 6.61 -12.19
N PHE A 322 -1.01 6.74 -12.25
CA PHE A 322 -1.78 6.12 -13.33
C PHE A 322 -1.75 6.90 -14.65
N ILE A 323 -1.88 8.22 -14.62
CA ILE A 323 -2.08 8.99 -15.85
C ILE A 323 -0.76 9.52 -16.39
N VAL A 324 0.12 10.02 -15.52
CA VAL A 324 1.41 10.57 -15.95
C VAL A 324 2.43 9.45 -16.16
N ALA A 325 2.68 8.64 -15.13
CA ALA A 325 3.66 7.57 -15.16
C ALA A 325 3.14 6.33 -15.93
N GLY A 326 1.82 6.10 -15.95
CA GLY A 326 1.23 5.00 -16.71
C GLY A 326 1.35 3.64 -16.02
N GLU A 327 1.49 3.63 -14.69
CA GLU A 327 1.58 2.39 -13.94
C GLU A 327 0.23 1.67 -13.87
N PRO A 328 0.23 0.35 -13.68
CA PRO A 328 -1.00 -0.43 -13.60
C PRO A 328 -1.46 -0.66 -12.15
N HIS A 329 -0.67 -0.28 -11.14
CA HIS A 329 -0.92 -0.65 -9.75
C HIS A 329 -0.51 0.47 -8.79
N TYR A 330 -1.34 0.69 -7.76
CA TYR A 330 -1.13 1.70 -6.72
C TYR A 330 -1.56 1.16 -5.35
N ASP A 331 -0.63 1.09 -4.41
CA ASP A 331 -0.94 0.73 -3.02
C ASP A 331 -0.56 1.86 -2.06
N PHE A 332 -1.48 2.21 -1.15
CA PHE A 332 -1.14 2.99 0.03
C PHE A 332 -0.26 2.17 0.98
N TRP A 333 0.42 2.82 1.93
CA TRP A 333 1.01 2.12 3.07
C TRP A 333 -0.09 1.48 3.93
N THR A 334 -0.40 1.97 5.13
CA THR A 334 -1.46 1.36 5.94
C THR A 334 -2.85 1.72 5.42
N LEU A 335 -3.75 0.74 5.34
CA LEU A 335 -5.16 1.02 5.03
C LEU A 335 -5.92 1.64 6.22
N VAL A 336 -5.50 1.30 7.43
CA VAL A 336 -6.16 1.70 8.67
C VAL A 336 -5.13 2.25 9.66
N SER A 337 -5.47 3.31 10.39
CA SER A 337 -4.53 3.97 11.30
C SER A 337 -5.17 4.45 12.61
N ASN A 338 -4.40 4.45 13.70
CA ASN A 338 -4.76 5.16 14.94
C ASN A 338 -4.18 6.59 15.00
N GLY A 339 -3.61 7.08 13.89
CA GLY A 339 -2.96 8.37 13.73
C GLY A 339 -3.88 9.58 13.76
N LEU A 340 -4.98 9.57 14.51
CA LEU A 340 -5.90 10.72 14.61
C LEU A 340 -5.23 11.97 15.22
N GLY A 341 -4.26 11.78 16.13
CA GLY A 341 -3.60 12.89 16.84
C GLY A 341 -4.43 13.58 17.92
N CYS A 342 -5.66 13.11 18.15
CA CYS A 342 -6.60 13.60 19.15
C CYS A 342 -7.54 12.47 19.59
N SER A 343 -8.28 12.69 20.69
CA SER A 343 -9.27 11.73 21.17
C SER A 343 -10.63 11.98 20.50
N PRO A 344 -11.14 11.04 19.68
CA PRO A 344 -12.45 11.19 19.05
C PRO A 344 -13.61 11.07 20.05
N LEU A 345 -13.41 10.40 21.19
CA LEU A 345 -14.44 10.26 22.22
C LEU A 345 -14.77 11.58 22.93
N ASN A 346 -13.75 12.38 23.22
CA ASN A 346 -13.88 13.62 24.00
C ASN A 346 -13.92 14.88 23.12
N ASN A 347 -13.68 14.74 21.81
CA ASN A 347 -13.68 15.84 20.86
C ASN A 347 -14.30 15.40 19.53
N ALA A 348 -15.58 15.73 19.33
CA ALA A 348 -16.30 15.41 18.09
C ALA A 348 -15.67 16.03 16.83
N ALA A 349 -14.91 17.12 16.98
CA ALA A 349 -14.21 17.75 15.86
C ALA A 349 -12.92 17.02 15.49
N CYS A 350 -12.41 16.11 16.34
CA CYS A 350 -11.15 15.40 16.13
C CYS A 350 -11.09 14.70 14.76
N VAL A 351 -12.18 14.03 14.39
CA VAL A 351 -12.23 13.24 13.15
C VAL A 351 -12.42 14.10 11.90
N ASN A 352 -12.84 15.36 12.05
CA ASN A 352 -13.22 16.25 10.95
C ASN A 352 -12.24 17.42 10.75
N ASN A 353 -11.40 17.73 11.75
CA ASN A 353 -10.52 18.88 11.72
C ASN A 353 -9.05 18.47 11.59
N PRO A 354 -8.26 19.22 10.79
CA PRO A 354 -6.83 19.01 10.74
C PRO A 354 -6.15 19.24 12.10
N ASN A 355 -5.10 18.49 12.37
CA ASN A 355 -4.22 18.72 13.52
C ASN A 355 -2.78 18.27 13.24
N SER A 356 -1.83 18.84 13.98
CA SER A 356 -0.40 18.58 13.80
C SER A 356 0.11 17.32 14.50
N ASN A 357 -0.69 16.71 15.36
CA ASN A 357 -0.25 15.61 16.22
C ASN A 357 -0.45 14.23 15.57
N GLY A 358 -1.39 14.14 14.63
CA GLY A 358 -1.75 12.91 13.93
C GLY A 358 -0.86 12.61 12.74
N TRP A 359 -1.31 11.68 11.90
CA TRP A 359 -0.63 11.20 10.70
C TRP A 359 -1.66 10.92 9.61
N ASN A 360 -1.28 11.20 8.35
CA ASN A 360 -2.04 10.83 7.16
C ASN A 360 -1.51 9.52 6.58
N ASP A 361 -1.66 8.44 7.33
CA ASP A 361 -1.16 7.11 7.02
C ASP A 361 -2.26 6.06 6.84
N GLY A 362 -3.53 6.39 7.09
CA GLY A 362 -4.69 5.52 6.85
C GLY A 362 -5.73 6.10 5.92
N LEU A 363 -6.55 5.22 5.34
CA LEU A 363 -7.82 5.58 4.67
C LEU A 363 -8.99 5.59 5.67
N ILE A 364 -8.90 4.71 6.68
CA ILE A 364 -9.84 4.61 7.80
C ILE A 364 -9.05 4.80 9.09
N TYR A 365 -9.62 5.53 10.04
CA TYR A 365 -9.02 5.81 11.32
C TYR A 365 -9.82 5.20 12.47
N TYR A 366 -9.16 4.99 13.61
CA TYR A 366 -9.79 4.54 14.84
C TYR A 366 -9.15 5.21 16.05
N ASP A 367 -9.84 5.13 17.18
CA ASP A 367 -9.35 5.66 18.45
C ASP A 367 -8.18 4.82 18.98
N GLY A 368 -6.97 5.36 19.03
CA GLY A 368 -5.82 4.66 19.63
C GLY A 368 -5.98 4.33 21.12
N ALA A 369 -6.91 4.99 21.82
CA ALA A 369 -7.22 4.72 23.22
C ALA A 369 -8.36 3.70 23.43
N TYR A 370 -8.81 3.00 22.37
CA TYR A 370 -9.92 2.04 22.39
C TYR A 370 -9.83 1.02 23.54
N ALA A 371 -8.61 0.59 23.90
CA ALA A 371 -8.39 -0.40 24.95
C ALA A 371 -8.87 0.09 26.33
N THR A 372 -8.73 1.40 26.59
CA THR A 372 -9.10 2.04 27.86
C THR A 372 -10.54 2.54 27.84
N ASN A 373 -10.96 3.18 26.76
CA ASN A 373 -12.24 3.88 26.70
C ASN A 373 -13.36 3.11 25.98
N ARG A 374 -13.03 1.95 25.39
CA ARG A 374 -13.96 1.06 24.67
C ARG A 374 -14.63 1.73 23.46
N ASN A 375 -14.01 2.77 22.89
CA ASN A 375 -14.46 3.40 21.67
C ASN A 375 -13.99 2.61 20.45
N PHE A 376 -14.93 1.90 19.81
CA PHE A 376 -14.66 1.06 18.65
C PHE A 376 -15.13 1.70 17.34
N GLN A 377 -15.41 3.01 17.32
CA GLN A 377 -15.86 3.68 16.11
C GLN A 377 -14.75 3.73 15.05
N LEU A 378 -15.15 3.52 13.80
CA LEU A 378 -14.31 3.70 12.62
C LEU A 378 -14.61 5.08 12.03
N CYS A 379 -13.55 5.83 11.70
CA CYS A 379 -13.61 7.18 11.19
C CYS A 379 -13.05 7.20 9.77
N MET A 380 -13.92 7.30 8.77
CA MET A 380 -13.46 7.28 7.38
C MET A 380 -12.97 8.64 6.93
N PHE A 381 -11.90 8.64 6.15
CA PHE A 381 -11.49 9.79 5.38
C PHE A 381 -12.41 9.93 4.15
N ARG A 382 -13.63 10.43 4.38
CA ARG A 382 -14.76 10.39 3.44
C ARG A 382 -14.44 10.96 2.05
N ALA A 383 -13.63 12.00 1.99
CA ALA A 383 -13.23 12.62 0.73
C ALA A 383 -12.35 11.69 -0.13
N VAL A 384 -11.39 10.99 0.48
CA VAL A 384 -10.56 10.00 -0.22
C VAL A 384 -11.39 8.79 -0.64
N PHE A 385 -12.31 8.33 0.22
CA PHE A 385 -13.25 7.27 -0.13
C PHE A 385 -14.06 7.61 -1.39
N HIS A 386 -14.58 8.83 -1.49
CA HIS A 386 -15.34 9.26 -2.66
C HIS A 386 -14.48 9.30 -3.92
N CYS A 387 -13.25 9.81 -3.82
CA CYS A 387 -12.30 9.82 -4.94
C CYS A 387 -11.94 8.41 -5.40
N LEU A 388 -11.63 7.49 -4.47
CA LEU A 388 -11.31 6.09 -4.77
C LEU A 388 -12.52 5.35 -5.35
N HIS A 389 -13.70 5.52 -4.77
CA HIS A 389 -14.91 4.89 -5.27
C HIS A 389 -15.23 5.38 -6.69
N GLN A 390 -15.06 6.67 -7.01
CA GLN A 390 -15.22 7.16 -8.39
C GLN A 390 -14.11 6.64 -9.33
N LEU A 391 -12.87 6.47 -8.86
CA LEU A 391 -11.81 5.85 -9.68
C LEU A 391 -12.09 4.36 -9.98
N LEU A 392 -12.68 3.63 -9.02
CA LEU A 392 -12.90 2.18 -9.10
C LEU A 392 -14.25 1.77 -9.70
N SER A 393 -15.32 2.53 -9.45
CA SER A 393 -16.67 2.28 -9.99
C SER A 393 -16.79 2.57 -11.49
N VAL A 394 -15.86 3.35 -12.02
CA VAL A 394 -15.81 3.67 -13.44
C VAL A 394 -15.12 2.52 -14.19
N GLN A 395 -15.89 1.48 -14.52
CA GLN A 395 -15.46 0.31 -15.31
C GLN A 395 -15.04 0.65 -16.76
N THR A 396 -15.13 1.92 -17.15
CA THR A 396 -14.75 2.47 -18.45
C THR A 396 -14.16 3.85 -18.22
N LEU A 397 -12.83 3.99 -18.27
CA LEU A 397 -12.17 5.31 -18.22
C LEU A 397 -12.71 6.19 -19.36
N GLN A 398 -13.74 6.97 -19.03
CA GLN A 398 -14.15 8.19 -19.69
C GLN A 398 -14.05 9.28 -18.61
N ASN A 399 -13.17 10.25 -18.83
CA ASN A 399 -13.10 11.55 -18.14
C ASN A 399 -12.48 11.60 -16.73
N VAL A 400 -11.15 11.82 -16.65
CA VAL A 400 -10.46 12.32 -15.45
C VAL A 400 -9.98 13.78 -15.60
N SER A 401 -10.20 14.43 -16.75
CA SER A 401 -9.91 15.87 -16.88
C SER A 401 -11.01 16.77 -16.26
N GLY A 402 -12.19 16.22 -15.95
CA GLY A 402 -13.31 16.99 -15.38
C GLY A 402 -13.42 16.91 -13.86
N LEU A 403 -12.95 15.84 -13.21
CA LEU A 403 -13.16 15.62 -11.76
C LEU A 403 -12.50 16.72 -10.92
N ILE A 404 -11.27 17.11 -11.29
CA ILE A 404 -10.53 18.17 -10.59
C ILE A 404 -11.19 19.53 -10.85
N SER A 405 -11.71 19.80 -12.06
CA SER A 405 -12.37 21.09 -12.30
C SER A 405 -13.67 21.24 -11.52
N THR A 406 -14.49 20.20 -11.38
CA THR A 406 -15.72 20.28 -10.55
C THR A 406 -15.43 20.43 -9.05
N LEU A 407 -14.32 19.88 -8.55
CA LEU A 407 -13.91 20.02 -7.15
C LEU A 407 -13.18 21.34 -6.85
N VAL A 408 -12.52 21.94 -7.85
CA VAL A 408 -11.75 23.19 -7.71
C VAL A 408 -12.59 24.44 -8.05
N THR A 409 -13.68 24.33 -8.83
CA THR A 409 -14.50 25.49 -9.21
C THR A 409 -15.85 25.61 -8.49
N SER A 410 -16.24 24.66 -7.63
CA SER A 410 -17.51 24.77 -6.91
C SER A 410 -17.40 25.63 -5.65
N SER A 411 -17.29 26.94 -5.82
CA SER A 411 -18.06 27.89 -5.00
C SER A 411 -19.54 27.84 -5.41
N ASN A 412 -20.11 26.63 -5.55
CA ASN A 412 -21.47 26.38 -6.02
C ASN A 412 -22.32 25.99 -4.80
N PRO A 413 -23.33 26.80 -4.41
CA PRO A 413 -24.17 26.54 -3.24
C PRO A 413 -24.85 25.16 -3.26
N GLU A 414 -25.08 24.56 -4.43
CA GLU A 414 -25.71 23.25 -4.55
C GLU A 414 -24.80 22.06 -4.16
N ALA A 415 -23.47 22.24 -4.16
CA ALA A 415 -22.53 21.25 -3.59
C ALA A 415 -22.57 21.27 -2.05
N ASN A 416 -23.00 22.39 -1.45
CA ASN A 416 -23.29 22.48 -0.02
C ASN A 416 -24.69 21.95 0.34
N ASP A 417 -25.65 21.93 -0.60
CA ASP A 417 -26.99 21.38 -0.34
C ASP A 417 -27.09 19.86 -0.54
N MET A 418 -26.16 19.23 -1.26
CA MET A 418 -25.97 17.76 -1.20
C MET A 418 -25.27 17.30 0.10
N LEU A 419 -24.72 18.24 0.87
CA LEU A 419 -24.25 18.07 2.24
C LEU A 419 -25.35 18.49 3.23
N SER A 420 -26.55 17.89 3.11
CA SER A 420 -27.59 18.11 4.12
C SER A 420 -27.13 17.60 5.50
N PRO A 421 -27.50 18.26 6.62
CA PRO A 421 -27.14 17.84 7.96
C PRO A 421 -27.71 16.46 8.38
N GLU A 422 -28.55 15.85 7.55
CA GLU A 422 -29.23 14.58 7.88
C GLU A 422 -28.34 13.34 7.71
N LEU A 423 -27.19 13.44 7.03
CA LEU A 423 -26.20 12.36 6.94
C LEU A 423 -25.09 12.43 8.01
N ALA A 424 -25.18 13.39 8.93
CA ALA A 424 -24.30 13.54 10.09
C ALA A 424 -24.72 12.63 11.27
N ARG A 425 -25.06 11.37 11.01
CA ARG A 425 -25.23 10.37 12.07
C ARG A 425 -24.01 9.44 12.13
N PRO A 426 -23.54 9.07 13.34
CA PRO A 426 -22.65 7.93 13.49
C PRO A 426 -23.28 6.74 12.76
N ILE A 427 -22.53 6.09 11.89
CA ILE A 427 -22.95 4.78 11.38
C ILE A 427 -22.74 3.83 12.57
N THR A 428 -23.82 3.56 13.29
CA THR A 428 -23.89 2.60 14.41
C THR A 428 -23.69 1.18 13.93
#